data_AF-A0A2H3G6V4-F1
#
_entry.id   AF-A0A2H3G6V4-F1
#
_cell.length_a   1.000
_cell.length_b   1.000
_cell.length_c   1.000
_cell.angle_alpha   90.00
_cell.angle_beta   90.00
_cell.angle_gamma   90.00
#
_symmetry.space_group_name_H-M   'P 1'
#
loop_
_entity.id
_entity.type
_entity.pdbx_description
1 polymer ?
#
loop_
_entity_poly.entity_id
_entity_poly.type
_entity_poly.pdbx_seq_one_letter_code
_entity_poly.pdbx_strand_id
1 'polypeptide(L)'
;MSYPTKPCFVGSFKGWDNEALKHPVMQYLSNLNTDLCETKVAHSGPHTKWFTQDFEFQAQGGQTLKGEEAWKRMIYATRFYDKFSVEPLSAFIQDTDDGYDGMVYGNVYTNFVEPGENTKGINYPESLSFYVREGF
;
A
#
# COMPACT_ATOMS: atom_id res chain seq x y z
N MET A 1 -1.42 -25.88 27.15
CA MET A 1 -1.95 -24.54 27.44
C MET A 1 -2.21 -23.85 26.11
N SER A 2 -3.45 -23.49 25.79
CA SER A 2 -3.75 -22.62 24.63
C SER A 2 -3.91 -21.19 25.15
N TYR A 3 -3.06 -20.27 24.73
CA TYR A 3 -3.31 -18.86 24.94
C TYR A 3 -4.49 -18.44 24.05
N PRO A 4 -5.42 -17.61 24.53
CA PRO A 4 -6.49 -17.08 23.69
C PRO A 4 -5.86 -16.15 22.63
N THR A 5 -5.68 -16.66 21.42
CA THR A 5 -5.25 -15.88 20.26
C THR A 5 -6.47 -15.37 19.53
N LYS A 6 -6.48 -14.08 19.16
CA LYS A 6 -7.47 -13.55 18.23
C LYS A 6 -7.31 -14.23 16.86
N PRO A 7 -8.40 -14.45 16.11
CA PRO A 7 -8.32 -14.98 14.75
C PRO A 7 -7.41 -14.12 13.88
N CYS A 8 -6.63 -14.76 13.02
CA CYS A 8 -5.83 -14.10 11.99
C CYS A 8 -6.41 -14.49 10.63
N PHE A 9 -6.77 -13.50 9.83
CA PHE A 9 -7.10 -13.67 8.43
C PHE A 9 -5.81 -13.96 7.65
N VAL A 10 -5.74 -15.18 7.12
CA VAL A 10 -4.63 -15.63 6.28
C VAL A 10 -5.19 -16.03 4.94
N GLY A 11 -4.70 -15.41 3.87
CA GLY A 11 -5.18 -15.69 2.52
C GLY A 11 -4.07 -15.67 1.49
N SER A 12 -4.30 -16.40 0.40
CA SER A 12 -3.53 -16.32 -0.83
C SER A 12 -4.51 -16.04 -1.96
N PHE A 13 -4.17 -15.08 -2.82
CA PHE A 13 -5.10 -14.46 -3.75
C PHE A 13 -4.52 -14.42 -5.16
N LYS A 14 -5.42 -14.25 -6.14
CA LYS A 14 -5.06 -13.93 -7.51
C LYS A 14 -5.52 -12.50 -7.80
N GLY A 15 -4.84 -11.54 -7.18
CA GLY A 15 -5.22 -10.13 -7.23
C GLY A 15 -6.43 -9.83 -6.34
N TRP A 16 -7.21 -8.81 -6.72
CA TRP A 16 -8.39 -8.35 -5.98
C TRP A 16 -9.61 -9.27 -6.22
N ASP A 17 -9.45 -10.56 -5.99
CA ASP A 17 -10.52 -11.54 -6.13
C ASP A 17 -11.53 -11.49 -4.96
N ASN A 18 -12.62 -12.25 -5.10
CA ASN A 18 -13.67 -12.30 -4.07
C ASN A 18 -13.16 -12.82 -2.72
N GLU A 19 -12.05 -13.57 -2.66
CA GLU A 19 -11.48 -14.06 -1.40
C GLU A 19 -10.68 -12.97 -0.71
N ALA A 20 -9.87 -12.22 -1.47
CA ALA A 20 -9.16 -11.04 -0.97
C ALA A 20 -10.15 -10.03 -0.37
N LEU A 21 -11.24 -9.73 -1.08
CA LEU A 21 -12.20 -8.69 -0.70
C LEU A 21 -13.13 -9.08 0.46
N LYS A 22 -13.03 -10.29 1.03
CA LYS A 22 -13.80 -10.67 2.23
C LYS A 22 -13.39 -9.89 3.47
N HIS A 23 -12.14 -9.44 3.54
CA HIS A 23 -11.62 -8.71 4.69
C HIS A 23 -11.70 -7.20 4.46
N PRO A 24 -12.21 -6.39 5.42
CA PRO A 24 -12.40 -4.96 5.25
C PRO A 24 -11.10 -4.21 4.93
N VAL A 25 -9.97 -4.59 5.55
CA VAL A 25 -8.64 -4.03 5.23
C VAL A 25 -8.26 -4.26 3.76
N MET A 26 -8.55 -5.44 3.20
CA MET A 26 -8.24 -5.73 1.80
C MET A 26 -9.16 -4.94 0.87
N GLN A 27 -10.43 -4.75 1.22
CA GLN A 27 -11.35 -3.90 0.48
C GLN A 27 -10.90 -2.43 0.51
N TYR A 28 -10.45 -1.96 1.67
CA TYR A 28 -9.86 -0.63 1.83
C TYR A 28 -8.64 -0.45 0.92
N LEU A 29 -7.69 -1.38 0.95
CA LEU A 29 -6.48 -1.36 0.11
C LEU A 29 -6.81 -1.43 -1.39
N SER A 30 -7.85 -2.17 -1.79
CA SER A 30 -8.33 -2.23 -3.17
C SER A 30 -8.81 -0.85 -3.65
N ASN A 31 -9.62 -0.17 -2.83
CA ASN A 31 -10.11 1.16 -3.18
C ASN A 31 -8.98 2.19 -3.19
N LEU A 32 -8.03 2.11 -2.25
CA LEU A 32 -6.83 2.94 -2.26
C LEU A 32 -6.01 2.71 -3.54
N ASN A 33 -5.83 1.45 -3.97
CA ASN A 33 -5.13 1.14 -5.21
C ASN A 33 -5.80 1.83 -6.42
N THR A 34 -7.13 1.82 -6.51
CA THR A 34 -7.85 2.52 -7.59
C THR A 34 -7.64 4.04 -7.52
N ASP A 35 -7.75 4.66 -6.34
CA ASP A 35 -7.64 6.12 -6.19
C ASP A 35 -6.18 6.62 -6.31
N LEU A 36 -5.20 5.82 -5.88
CA LEU A 36 -3.78 6.17 -5.88
C LEU A 36 -3.09 5.80 -7.21
N CYS A 37 -3.36 4.61 -7.74
CA CYS A 37 -2.57 4.03 -8.83
C CYS A 37 -3.27 4.20 -10.19
N GLU A 38 -4.59 4.00 -10.24
CA GLU A 38 -5.33 3.92 -11.52
C GLU A 38 -5.95 5.25 -11.95
N THR A 39 -6.68 5.91 -11.04
CA THR A 39 -7.39 7.17 -11.33
C THR A 39 -6.59 8.42 -10.92
N LYS A 40 -5.59 8.24 -10.05
CA LYS A 40 -4.77 9.31 -9.43
C LYS A 40 -5.57 10.40 -8.71
N VAL A 41 -6.84 10.17 -8.38
CA VAL A 41 -7.67 11.13 -7.63
C VAL A 41 -7.07 11.43 -6.26
N ALA A 42 -6.38 10.47 -5.65
CA ALA A 42 -5.69 10.68 -4.37
C ALA A 42 -4.55 11.71 -4.48
N HIS A 43 -3.98 11.96 -5.66
CA HIS A 43 -2.82 12.86 -5.82
C HIS A 43 -3.20 14.35 -5.70
N SER A 44 -4.48 14.69 -5.88
CA SER A 44 -4.98 16.07 -5.91
C SER A 44 -6.08 16.37 -4.90
N GLY A 45 -6.73 15.34 -4.34
CA GLY A 45 -7.78 15.47 -3.33
C GLY A 45 -7.27 15.49 -1.87
N PRO A 46 -8.16 15.76 -0.90
CA PRO A 46 -7.81 15.63 0.51
C PRO A 46 -7.48 14.16 0.83
N HIS A 47 -6.25 13.92 1.29
CA HIS A 47 -5.74 12.60 1.64
C HIS A 47 -6.44 11.98 2.84
N THR A 48 -7.18 12.78 3.63
CA THR A 48 -7.85 12.38 4.88
C THR A 48 -8.91 11.30 4.71
N LYS A 49 -9.36 11.02 3.47
CA LYS A 49 -10.21 9.86 3.16
C LYS A 49 -9.42 8.54 3.29
N TRP A 50 -8.13 8.59 2.99
CA TRP A 50 -7.26 7.43 2.90
C TRP A 50 -6.27 7.37 4.07
N PHE A 51 -5.94 8.50 4.71
CA PHE A 51 -4.91 8.49 5.75
C PHE A 51 -5.32 9.33 6.94
N THR A 52 -4.97 8.83 8.12
CA THR A 52 -5.09 9.52 9.40
C THR A 52 -3.83 10.34 9.68
N GLN A 53 -3.87 11.21 10.71
CA GLN A 53 -2.73 12.05 11.07
C GLN A 53 -1.52 11.25 11.61
N ASP A 54 -1.77 10.05 12.12
CA ASP A 54 -0.78 9.13 12.65
C ASP A 54 -0.24 8.14 11.61
N PHE A 55 -0.69 8.21 10.36
CA PHE A 55 -0.14 7.41 9.26
C PHE A 55 1.38 7.54 9.19
N GLU A 56 2.08 6.40 9.12
CA GLU A 56 3.53 6.35 9.02
C GLU A 56 3.98 5.86 7.65
N PHE A 57 4.95 6.53 7.06
CA PHE A 57 5.64 6.06 5.86
C PHE A 57 7.11 5.83 6.16
N GLN A 58 7.56 4.59 6.06
CA GLN A 58 8.98 4.25 6.19
C GLN A 58 9.67 4.35 4.83
N ALA A 59 10.55 5.33 4.69
CA ALA A 59 11.38 5.48 3.50
C ALA A 59 12.52 4.44 3.48
N GLN A 60 13.05 4.15 2.28
CA GLN A 60 14.14 3.19 2.08
C GLN A 60 15.41 3.47 2.92
N GLY A 61 15.65 4.73 3.31
CA GLY A 61 16.76 5.10 4.20
C GLY A 61 16.52 4.79 5.69
N GLY A 62 15.43 4.12 6.04
CA GLY A 62 15.04 3.82 7.42
C GLY A 62 14.35 4.98 8.15
N GLN A 63 14.23 6.15 7.51
CA GLN A 63 13.48 7.29 8.06
C GLN A 63 11.98 7.01 8.05
N THR A 64 11.33 7.17 9.19
CA THR A 64 9.87 7.16 9.32
C THR A 64 9.34 8.59 9.29
N LEU A 65 8.40 8.86 8.39
CA LEU A 65 7.63 10.10 8.30
C LEU A 65 6.23 9.88 8.83
N LYS A 66 5.53 10.96 9.22
CA LYS A 66 4.15 10.87 9.73
C LYS A 66 3.17 11.84 9.04
N GLY A 67 1.89 11.48 9.04
CA GLY A 67 0.77 12.31 8.60
C GLY A 67 0.93 12.85 7.18
N GLU A 68 0.70 14.15 7.00
CA GLU A 68 0.79 14.82 5.69
C GLU A 68 2.17 14.65 5.01
N GLU A 69 3.26 14.64 5.78
CA GLU A 69 4.61 14.45 5.21
C GLU A 69 4.79 13.02 4.69
N ALA A 70 4.29 12.03 5.42
CA ALA A 70 4.27 10.64 4.99
C ALA A 70 3.47 10.48 3.69
N TRP A 71 2.29 11.12 3.62
CA TRP A 71 1.45 11.10 2.43
C TRP A 71 2.16 11.71 1.21
N LYS A 72 2.69 12.93 1.35
CA LYS A 72 3.46 13.61 0.29
C LYS A 72 4.64 12.75 -0.16
N ARG A 73 5.31 12.07 0.76
CA ARG A 73 6.42 11.18 0.43
C ARG A 73 5.97 9.97 -0.39
N MET A 74 4.81 9.40 -0.09
CA MET A 74 4.27 8.28 -0.86
C MET A 74 3.84 8.70 -2.27
N ILE A 75 3.14 9.84 -2.42
CA ILE A 75 2.83 10.41 -3.74
C ILE A 75 4.13 10.67 -4.52
N TYR A 76 5.12 11.28 -3.87
CA TYR A 76 6.42 11.47 -4.49
C TYR A 76 7.06 10.14 -4.89
N ALA A 77 7.05 9.11 -4.05
CA ALA A 77 7.64 7.81 -4.38
C ALA A 77 7.00 7.14 -5.60
N THR A 78 5.69 7.30 -5.77
CA THR A 78 4.91 6.71 -6.86
C THR A 78 4.88 7.55 -8.14
N ARG A 79 5.39 8.80 -8.10
CA ARG A 79 5.34 9.75 -9.22
C ARG A 79 6.00 9.28 -10.52
N PHE A 80 6.90 8.30 -10.44
CA PHE A 80 7.62 7.77 -11.59
C PHE A 80 6.75 6.89 -12.48
N TYR A 81 5.63 6.42 -11.95
CA TYR A 81 4.72 5.54 -12.66
C TYR A 81 3.60 6.37 -13.26
N ASP A 82 3.55 6.45 -14.60
CA ASP A 82 2.42 7.11 -15.26
C ASP A 82 1.14 6.31 -15.09
N LYS A 83 1.22 4.98 -15.12
CA LYS A 83 0.16 4.08 -14.67
C LYS A 83 0.78 2.84 -14.05
N PHE A 84 0.32 2.52 -12.85
CA PHE A 84 0.66 1.28 -12.16
C PHE A 84 -0.57 0.69 -11.49
N SER A 85 -0.50 -0.58 -11.12
CA SER A 85 -1.51 -1.24 -10.30
C SER A 85 -0.81 -2.22 -9.36
N VAL A 86 -1.40 -2.44 -8.20
CA VAL A 86 -0.93 -3.41 -7.21
C VAL A 86 -1.97 -4.52 -7.12
N GLU A 87 -1.51 -5.77 -7.16
CA GLU A 87 -2.37 -6.94 -6.98
C GLU A 87 -1.87 -7.76 -5.78
N PRO A 88 -2.72 -8.05 -4.77
CA PRO A 88 -2.30 -8.84 -3.63
C PRO A 88 -2.12 -10.31 -4.03
N LEU A 89 -1.10 -10.93 -3.45
CA LEU A 89 -0.76 -12.34 -3.58
C LEU A 89 -1.06 -13.10 -2.29
N SER A 90 -0.84 -12.46 -1.15
CA SER A 90 -1.18 -13.00 0.17
C SER A 90 -1.33 -11.91 1.21
N ALA A 91 -2.05 -12.23 2.29
CA ALA A 91 -2.18 -11.35 3.45
C ALA A 91 -2.20 -12.17 4.74
N PHE A 92 -1.67 -11.56 5.79
CA PHE A 92 -1.79 -11.99 7.17
C PHE A 92 -2.28 -10.79 7.97
N ILE A 93 -3.52 -10.83 8.45
CA ILE A 93 -4.15 -9.70 9.15
C ILE A 93 -4.77 -10.22 10.45
N GLN A 94 -4.37 -9.65 11.57
CA GLN A 94 -4.83 -9.99 12.90
C GLN A 94 -5.71 -8.86 13.44
N ASP A 95 -6.85 -9.23 14.00
CA ASP A 95 -7.68 -8.30 14.75
C ASP A 95 -6.97 -7.90 16.05
N THR A 96 -6.89 -6.60 16.32
CA THR A 96 -6.39 -6.03 17.57
C THR A 96 -7.56 -5.42 18.36
N ASP A 97 -7.32 -4.82 19.52
CA ASP A 97 -8.39 -4.07 20.23
C ASP A 97 -8.65 -2.71 19.55
N ASP A 98 -7.62 -2.20 18.85
CA ASP A 98 -7.54 -0.90 18.17
C ASP A 98 -7.48 -1.12 16.63
N GLY A 99 -8.29 -2.04 16.11
CA GLY A 99 -8.40 -2.33 14.68
C GLY A 99 -7.67 -3.57 14.18
N TYR A 100 -6.76 -3.39 13.20
CA TYR A 100 -6.15 -4.47 12.43
C TYR A 100 -4.65 -4.26 12.32
N ASP A 101 -3.86 -5.31 12.56
CA ASP A 101 -2.42 -5.32 12.31
C ASP A 101 -2.08 -6.44 11.33
N GLY A 102 -1.18 -6.18 10.38
CA GLY A 102 -0.93 -7.18 9.36
C GLY A 102 0.06 -6.78 8.28
N MET A 103 0.27 -7.72 7.37
CA MET A 103 1.11 -7.55 6.21
C MET A 103 0.39 -8.10 4.98
N VAL A 104 0.44 -7.32 3.91
CA VAL A 104 -0.04 -7.73 2.59
C VAL A 104 1.15 -7.78 1.65
N TYR A 105 1.30 -8.91 0.97
CA TYR A 105 2.29 -9.10 -0.07
C TYR A 105 1.59 -9.04 -1.42
N GLY A 106 2.15 -8.32 -2.38
CA GLY A 106 1.53 -8.11 -3.69
C GLY A 106 2.55 -7.81 -4.78
N ASN A 107 2.10 -7.97 -6.02
CA ASN A 107 2.84 -7.57 -7.21
C ASN A 107 2.54 -6.12 -7.55
N VAL A 108 3.55 -5.40 -8.01
CA VAL A 108 3.39 -4.08 -8.63
C VAL A 108 3.56 -4.23 -10.14
N TYR A 109 2.52 -3.91 -10.89
CA TYR A 109 2.54 -3.87 -12.35
C TYR A 109 2.65 -2.42 -12.81
N THR A 110 3.66 -2.10 -13.60
CA THR A 110 3.88 -0.75 -14.13
C THR A 110 4.36 -0.82 -15.57
N ASN A 111 3.99 0.19 -16.37
CA ASN A 111 4.64 0.42 -17.65
C ASN A 111 5.94 1.19 -17.39
N PHE A 112 7.08 0.59 -17.73
CA PHE A 112 8.35 1.32 -17.77
C PHE A 112 8.41 2.13 -19.07
N VAL A 113 8.90 3.37 -18.99
CA VAL A 113 9.22 4.15 -20.19
C VAL A 113 10.27 3.41 -21.02
N GLU A 114 10.14 3.43 -22.35
CA GLU A 114 11.12 2.81 -23.25
C GLU A 114 12.51 3.42 -23.02
N PRO A 115 13.57 2.60 -22.91
CA PRO A 115 14.93 3.12 -22.76
C PRO A 115 15.33 3.93 -23.99
N GLY A 116 15.55 5.24 -23.84
CA GLY A 116 16.06 6.11 -24.92
C GLY A 116 15.37 7.46 -25.04
N GLU A 117 14.17 7.62 -24.50
CA GLU A 117 13.59 8.95 -24.31
C GLU A 117 14.18 9.57 -23.04
N ASN A 118 14.78 10.76 -23.16
CA ASN A 118 15.50 11.45 -22.09
C ASN A 118 14.71 11.53 -20.76
N THR A 119 14.93 10.59 -19.85
CA THR A 119 14.55 10.72 -18.45
C THR A 119 15.82 10.87 -17.62
N LYS A 120 16.00 12.07 -17.05
CA LYS A 120 17.02 12.36 -16.04
C LYS A 120 17.13 11.19 -15.05
N GLY A 121 18.31 10.57 -15.04
CA GLY A 121 18.75 9.44 -14.21
C GLY A 121 17.77 8.91 -13.16
N ILE A 122 17.11 7.80 -13.48
CA ILE A 122 16.38 6.99 -12.50
C ILE A 122 17.14 5.68 -12.37
N ASN A 123 17.92 5.54 -11.29
CA ASN A 123 18.37 4.23 -10.82
C ASN A 123 17.17 3.55 -10.16
N TYR A 124 16.70 2.46 -10.76
CA TYR A 124 15.63 1.63 -10.20
C TYR A 124 16.14 0.86 -8.98
N PRO A 125 15.51 0.97 -7.80
CA PRO A 125 15.67 -0.03 -6.77
C PRO A 125 14.69 -1.18 -7.06
N GLU A 126 15.22 -2.39 -7.16
CA GLU A 126 14.45 -3.63 -7.19
C GLU A 126 13.63 -3.73 -5.89
N SER A 127 12.32 -3.92 -6.03
CA SER A 127 11.30 -4.09 -4.97
C SER A 127 10.90 -2.85 -4.14
N LEU A 128 9.62 -2.52 -4.21
CA LEU A 128 8.90 -1.64 -3.28
C LEU A 128 8.11 -2.53 -2.32
N SER A 129 8.57 -2.66 -1.09
CA SER A 129 7.81 -3.30 -0.01
C SER A 129 7.00 -2.24 0.73
N PHE A 130 5.68 -2.34 0.70
CA PHE A 130 4.79 -1.48 1.49
C PHE A 130 4.58 -2.14 2.87
N TYR A 131 4.96 -1.43 3.93
CA TYR A 131 4.62 -1.79 5.31
C TYR A 131 3.55 -0.80 5.77
N VAL A 132 2.31 -1.26 5.90
CA VAL A 132 1.19 -0.46 6.39
C VAL A 132 0.96 -0.89 7.83
N ARG A 133 1.33 -0.03 8.78
CA ARG A 133 0.95 -0.17 10.18
C ARG A 133 -0.15 0.86 10.44
N GLU A 134 -1.40 0.44 10.41
CA GLU A 134 -2.53 1.29 10.79
C GLU A 134 -2.88 0.96 12.25
N GLY A 135 -2.88 1.96 13.12
CA GLY A 135 -3.65 1.91 14.36
C GLY A 135 -5.01 2.54 14.08
N PHE A 136 -6.09 1.83 14.35
CA PHE A 136 -7.45 2.36 14.24
C PHE A 136 -7.99 2.76 15.62
#